data_AF-T1CQC9-F1
#
_entry.id   AF-T1CQC9-F1
#
_cell.length_a   1.000
_cell.length_b   1.000
_cell.length_c   1.000
_cell.angle_alpha   90.00
_cell.angle_beta   90.00
_cell.angle_gamma   90.00
#
_symmetry.space_group_name_H-M   'P 1'
#
loop_
_entity.id
_entity.type
_entity.pdbx_description
1 polymer ?
#
loop_
_entity_poly.entity_id
_entity_poly.type
_entity_poly.pdbx_seq_one_letter_code
_entity_poly.pdbx_strand_id
1 'polypeptide(L)'
;MDSPEGLFADENYHDELESLRSQGCRLCEYNALAVDSSIKSKRVLASLFHIAMLYPYGLFGYTDGVIEVAPNHAGFYRKMMGFTQIGEERICPRVNVPGVLLRGNFAEANERIARVGGLMDKETTDMSLFRISS
;
A
#
# COMPACT_ATOMS: atom_id res chain seq x y z
N MET A 1 8.53 4.03 9.33
CA MET A 1 9.82 3.65 8.71
C MET A 1 10.39 2.57 9.60
N ASP A 2 10.81 1.42 9.05
CA ASP A 2 11.34 0.34 9.89
C ASP A 2 12.71 0.73 10.46
N SER A 3 12.82 0.66 11.78
CA SER A 3 13.96 1.04 12.60
C SER A 3 14.15 -0.02 13.71
N PRO A 4 15.16 0.05 14.58
CA PRO A 4 15.30 -0.90 15.68
C PRO A 4 14.06 -0.99 16.59
N GLU A 5 13.23 0.06 16.60
CA GLU A 5 11.96 0.14 17.32
C GLU A 5 10.80 -0.59 16.60
N GLY A 6 11.01 -1.08 15.38
CA GLY A 6 10.03 -1.82 14.59
C GLY A 6 8.93 -0.97 13.96
N LEU A 7 7.95 -1.64 13.37
CA LEU A 7 6.72 -1.09 12.84
C LEU A 7 5.58 -1.30 13.85
N PHE A 8 4.55 -0.45 13.83
CA PHE A 8 3.36 -0.66 14.66
C PHE A 8 2.60 -1.95 14.30
N ALA A 9 2.73 -2.39 13.04
CA ALA A 9 2.19 -3.67 12.58
C ALA A 9 2.93 -4.88 13.18
N ASP A 10 4.15 -4.74 13.73
CA ASP A 10 4.86 -5.85 14.38
C ASP A 10 4.10 -6.40 15.58
N GLU A 11 3.33 -5.57 16.28
CA GLU A 11 2.55 -6.01 17.45
C GLU A 11 1.55 -7.12 17.09
N ASN A 12 0.99 -7.05 15.88
CA ASN A 12 -0.03 -7.98 15.42
C ASN A 12 0.44 -8.91 14.32
N TYR A 13 1.53 -8.62 13.61
CA TYR A 13 1.95 -9.31 12.39
C TYR A 13 3.47 -9.53 12.32
N HIS A 14 4.08 -9.77 13.49
CA HIS A 14 5.52 -9.98 13.60
C HIS A 14 6.03 -11.06 12.63
N ASP A 15 5.38 -12.23 12.60
CA ASP A 15 5.84 -13.36 11.77
C ASP A 15 5.80 -13.04 10.27
N GLU A 16 4.73 -12.36 9.82
CA GLU A 16 4.59 -11.92 8.44
C GLU A 16 5.66 -10.90 8.05
N LEU A 17 5.96 -9.94 8.93
CA LEU A 17 6.94 -8.89 8.69
C LEU A 17 8.38 -9.42 8.78
N GLU A 18 8.66 -10.32 9.72
CA GLU A 18 9.97 -10.97 9.86
C GLU A 18 10.29 -11.85 8.65
N SER A 19 9.28 -12.54 8.12
CA SER A 19 9.43 -13.27 6.84
C SER A 19 9.86 -12.35 5.70
N LEU A 20 9.31 -11.13 5.61
CA LEU A 20 9.74 -10.16 4.61
C LEU A 20 11.15 -9.63 4.87
N ARG A 21 11.47 -9.30 6.13
CA ARG A 21 12.81 -8.82 6.53
C ARG A 21 13.88 -9.86 6.21
N SER A 22 13.63 -11.13 6.51
CA SER A 22 14.54 -12.24 6.20
C SER A 22 14.78 -12.44 4.69
N GLN A 23 13.85 -12.00 3.85
CA GLN A 23 13.99 -11.96 2.39
C GLN A 23 14.76 -10.73 1.89
N GLY A 24 15.24 -9.87 2.78
CA GLY A 24 15.95 -8.64 2.46
C GLY A 24 15.04 -7.46 2.13
N CYS A 25 13.73 -7.56 2.38
CA CYS A 25 12.81 -6.44 2.15
C CYS A 25 13.08 -5.33 3.17
N ARG A 26 13.15 -4.08 2.68
CA ARG A 26 13.24 -2.89 3.51
C ARG A 26 11.84 -2.30 3.65
N LEU A 27 11.27 -2.40 4.84
CA LEU A 27 9.86 -2.12 5.07
C LEU A 27 9.59 -0.67 5.52
N CYS A 28 8.48 -0.09 5.08
CA CYS A 28 7.90 1.06 5.72
C CYS A 28 6.40 0.86 5.95
N GLU A 29 5.87 1.46 7.00
CA GLU A 29 4.45 1.36 7.34
C GLU A 29 3.74 2.68 7.09
N TYR A 30 2.50 2.62 6.59
CA TYR A 30 1.62 3.77 6.44
C TYR A 30 0.36 3.61 7.30
N ASN A 31 0.23 4.43 8.34
CA ASN A 31 -0.90 4.34 9.30
C ASN A 31 -1.91 5.50 9.22
N ALA A 32 -1.55 6.64 8.61
CA ALA A 32 -2.43 7.82 8.53
C ALA A 32 -3.16 7.99 7.18
N LEU A 33 -2.86 7.11 6.22
CA LEU A 33 -3.44 7.11 4.87
C LEU A 33 -4.52 6.05 4.70
N ALA A 34 -5.01 5.43 5.79
CA ALA A 34 -6.22 4.62 5.78
C ALA A 34 -7.43 5.54 5.54
N VAL A 35 -7.51 6.03 4.32
CA VAL A 35 -8.48 7.02 3.91
C VAL A 35 -9.85 6.40 4.01
N ASP A 36 -10.72 7.11 4.70
CA ASP A 36 -12.14 6.81 4.79
C ASP A 36 -12.67 6.54 3.38
N SER A 37 -13.15 5.32 3.14
CA SER A 37 -13.75 4.95 1.86
C SER A 37 -14.97 5.80 1.47
N SER A 38 -15.48 6.62 2.40
CA SER A 38 -16.51 7.64 2.17
C SER A 38 -16.00 8.85 1.37
N ILE A 39 -14.68 8.98 1.14
CA ILE A 39 -14.12 10.02 0.29
C ILE A 39 -14.67 9.85 -1.14
N LYS A 40 -15.50 10.83 -1.55
CA LYS A 40 -16.23 10.82 -2.82
C LYS A 40 -15.34 10.78 -4.06
N SER A 41 -14.07 11.14 -3.96
CA SER A 41 -13.12 11.15 -5.09
C SER A 41 -12.02 10.12 -4.92
N LYS A 42 -12.24 8.92 -5.46
CA LYS A 42 -11.24 7.84 -5.57
C LYS A 42 -9.96 8.30 -6.29
N ARG A 43 -10.05 9.33 -7.15
CA ARG A 43 -8.91 9.93 -7.88
C ARG A 43 -7.98 10.70 -6.96
N VAL A 44 -8.53 11.53 -6.07
CA VAL A 44 -7.72 12.31 -5.11
C VAL A 44 -6.96 11.36 -4.17
N LEU A 45 -7.62 10.29 -3.74
CA LEU A 45 -7.00 9.25 -2.93
C LEU A 45 -5.85 8.54 -3.67
N ALA A 46 -6.06 8.15 -4.93
CA ALA A 46 -5.02 7.56 -5.75
C ALA A 46 -3.82 8.49 -5.94
N SER A 47 -4.05 9.79 -6.17
CA SER A 47 -2.97 10.77 -6.33
C SER A 47 -2.19 11.01 -5.03
N LEU A 48 -2.87 11.05 -3.88
CA LEU A 48 -2.20 11.14 -2.57
C LEU A 48 -1.38 9.88 -2.27
N PHE A 49 -1.91 8.70 -2.59
CA PHE A 49 -1.16 7.44 -2.48
C PHE A 49 0.03 7.41 -3.43
N HIS A 50 -0.10 7.88 -4.68
CA HIS A 50 1.03 7.99 -5.61
C HIS A 50 2.17 8.82 -5.02
N ILE A 51 1.86 10.01 -4.49
CA ILE A 51 2.86 10.90 -3.90
C ILE A 51 3.48 10.24 -2.66
N ALA A 52 2.65 9.62 -1.81
CA ALA A 52 3.12 8.94 -0.60
C ALA A 52 3.94 7.67 -0.88
N MET A 53 3.68 6.95 -1.97
CA MET A 53 4.39 5.72 -2.36
C MET A 53 5.70 6.01 -3.13
N LEU A 54 5.76 7.06 -3.96
CA LEU A 54 6.99 7.40 -4.68
C LEU A 54 8.08 7.98 -3.77
N TYR A 55 7.70 8.66 -2.68
CA TYR A 55 8.64 9.37 -1.82
C TYR A 55 9.63 8.45 -1.07
N PRO A 56 9.20 7.31 -0.47
CA PRO A 56 10.10 6.43 0.27
C PRO A 56 11.00 5.56 -0.61
N TYR A 57 10.52 5.18 -1.81
CA TYR A 57 11.26 4.35 -2.75
C TYR A 57 12.48 5.08 -3.35
N GLY A 58 12.29 6.34 -3.78
CA GLY A 58 13.34 7.10 -4.46
C GLY A 58 14.41 7.74 -3.55
N LEU A 59 14.09 8.02 -2.28
CA LEU A 59 14.97 8.79 -1.38
C LEU A 59 15.55 7.97 -0.21
N PHE A 60 14.88 6.90 0.23
CA PHE A 60 15.27 6.16 1.43
C PHE A 60 15.57 4.68 1.17
N GLY A 61 15.30 4.19 -0.04
CA GLY A 61 15.62 2.84 -0.50
C GLY A 61 14.79 1.72 0.15
N TYR A 62 13.61 2.05 0.66
CA TYR A 62 12.61 1.05 1.05
C TYR A 62 12.11 0.30 -0.18
N THR A 63 11.86 -1.01 -0.05
CA THR A 63 11.39 -1.87 -1.15
C THR A 63 9.89 -2.11 -1.08
N ASP A 64 9.33 -2.07 0.13
CA ASP A 64 7.96 -2.48 0.40
C ASP A 64 7.28 -1.56 1.40
N GLY A 65 6.02 -1.27 1.13
CA GLY A 65 5.09 -0.62 2.03
C GLY A 65 4.14 -1.62 2.65
N VAL A 66 3.88 -1.52 3.95
CA VAL A 66 2.84 -2.29 4.64
C VAL A 66 1.78 -1.37 5.24
N ILE A 67 0.54 -1.85 5.24
CA ILE A 67 -0.60 -1.15 5.82
C ILE A 67 -1.51 -2.14 6.56
N GLU A 68 -1.94 -1.75 7.75
CA GLU A 68 -3.04 -2.41 8.45
C GLU A 68 -4.33 -1.68 8.09
N VAL A 69 -5.30 -2.39 7.49
CA VAL A 69 -6.56 -1.78 7.04
C VAL A 69 -7.75 -2.62 7.48
N ALA A 70 -8.89 -1.97 7.67
CA ALA A 70 -10.14 -2.68 7.92
C ALA A 70 -10.48 -3.60 6.72
N PRO A 71 -11.00 -4.83 6.97
CA PRO A 71 -11.26 -5.83 5.93
C PRO A 71 -12.14 -5.33 4.76
N ASN A 72 -13.12 -4.47 5.06
CA ASN A 72 -14.00 -3.82 4.08
C ASN A 72 -13.25 -2.92 3.07
N HIS A 73 -12.05 -2.43 3.41
CA HIS A 73 -11.22 -1.60 2.55
C HIS A 73 -10.13 -2.40 1.83
N ALA A 74 -9.80 -3.60 2.30
CA ALA A 74 -8.72 -4.40 1.72
C ALA A 74 -8.89 -4.63 0.22
N GLY A 75 -10.12 -4.86 -0.25
CA GLY A 75 -10.42 -5.03 -1.67
C GLY A 75 -10.04 -3.83 -2.54
N PHE A 76 -10.15 -2.61 -2.03
CA PHE A 76 -9.75 -1.40 -2.76
C PHE A 76 -8.23 -1.35 -2.96
N TYR A 77 -7.45 -1.56 -1.90
CA TYR A 77 -5.99 -1.56 -1.95
C TYR A 77 -5.45 -2.67 -2.85
N ARG A 78 -6.06 -3.86 -2.80
CA ARG A 78 -5.69 -4.99 -3.66
C ARG A 78 -6.00 -4.73 -5.12
N LYS A 79 -7.25 -4.35 -5.45
CA LYS A 79 -7.69 -4.20 -6.85
C LYS A 79 -7.10 -2.96 -7.52
N MET A 80 -7.10 -1.82 -6.82
CA MET A 80 -6.72 -0.55 -7.44
C MET A 80 -5.20 -0.36 -7.36
N MET A 81 -4.59 -0.67 -6.23
CA MET A 81 -3.18 -0.39 -5.96
C MET A 81 -2.28 -1.63 -6.00
N GLY A 82 -2.83 -2.82 -6.26
CA GLY A 82 -2.02 -4.02 -6.47
C GLY A 82 -1.40 -4.57 -5.20
N PHE A 83 -1.90 -4.14 -4.02
CA PHE A 83 -1.43 -4.69 -2.77
C PHE A 83 -1.80 -6.17 -2.66
N THR A 84 -0.99 -6.93 -1.95
CA THR A 84 -1.23 -8.32 -1.60
C THR A 84 -1.54 -8.43 -0.11
N GLN A 85 -2.51 -9.27 0.25
CA GLN A 85 -2.77 -9.54 1.65
C GLN A 85 -1.76 -10.58 2.14
N ILE A 86 -1.05 -10.24 3.22
CA ILE A 86 -0.01 -11.10 3.80
C ILE A 86 -0.34 -11.53 5.22
N GLY A 87 -1.23 -10.81 5.91
CA GLY A 87 -1.72 -11.17 7.25
C GLY A 87 -3.23 -11.41 7.26
N GLU A 88 -3.65 -12.35 8.10
CA GLU A 88 -5.07 -12.63 8.36
C GLU A 88 -5.75 -11.52 9.17
N GLU A 89 -7.07 -11.63 9.32
CA GLU A 89 -7.84 -10.69 10.14
C GLU A 89 -7.48 -10.87 11.61
N ARG A 90 -7.02 -9.78 12.26
CA ARG A 90 -6.70 -9.74 13.69
C ARG A 90 -7.30 -8.47 14.30
N ILE A 91 -7.62 -8.50 15.60
CA ILE A 91 -8.04 -7.29 16.30
C ILE A 91 -6.79 -6.43 16.53
N CYS A 92 -6.78 -5.21 16.01
CA CYS A 92 -5.70 -4.25 16.22
C CYS A 92 -5.67 -3.83 17.70
N PRO A 93 -4.62 -4.13 18.48
CA PRO A 93 -4.55 -3.79 19.90
C PRO A 93 -4.56 -2.27 20.14
N ARG A 94 -4.08 -1.48 19.18
CA ARG A 94 -4.02 -0.01 19.28
C ARG A 94 -5.38 0.67 19.20
N VAL A 95 -6.30 0.14 18.39
CA VAL A 95 -7.59 0.78 18.08
C VAL A 95 -8.80 -0.12 18.31
N ASN A 96 -8.58 -1.37 18.75
CA ASN A 96 -9.58 -2.38 19.09
C ASN A 96 -10.62 -2.64 17.99
N VAL A 97 -10.18 -2.68 16.74
CA VAL A 97 -11.01 -3.01 15.57
C VAL A 97 -10.33 -4.07 14.69
N PRO A 98 -11.08 -4.86 13.89
CA PRO A 98 -10.49 -5.82 12.97
C PRO A 98 -9.64 -5.12 11.90
N GLY A 99 -8.43 -5.64 11.69
CA GLY A 99 -7.49 -5.23 10.65
C GLY A 99 -6.97 -6.45 9.89
N VAL A 100 -6.56 -6.24 8.64
CA VAL A 100 -5.76 -7.16 7.84
C VAL A 100 -4.48 -6.47 7.40
N LEU A 101 -3.37 -7.21 7.33
CA LEU A 101 -2.09 -6.67 6.85
C LEU A 101 -1.97 -6.83 5.34
N LEU A 102 -1.71 -5.73 4.65
CA LEU A 102 -1.42 -5.70 3.23
C LEU A 102 0.01 -5.21 2.95
N ARG A 103 0.62 -5.75 1.90
CA ARG A 103 1.94 -5.38 1.35
C ARG A 103 1.79 -4.77 -0.03
N GLY A 104 2.52 -3.70 -0.31
CA GLY A 104 2.73 -3.15 -1.64
C GLY A 104 4.22 -3.12 -1.98
N ASN A 105 4.61 -3.78 -3.06
CA ASN A 105 5.97 -3.72 -3.57
C ASN A 105 6.16 -2.46 -4.44
N PHE A 106 7.17 -1.65 -4.13
CA PHE A 106 7.34 -0.37 -4.82
C PHE A 106 7.90 -0.51 -6.24
N ALA A 107 8.69 -1.54 -6.55
CA ALA A 107 9.14 -1.80 -7.91
C ALA A 107 7.96 -2.20 -8.80
N GLU A 108 7.10 -3.11 -8.33
CA GLU A 108 5.88 -3.50 -9.03
C GLU A 108 4.92 -2.31 -9.20
N ALA A 109 4.77 -1.49 -8.15
CA ALA A 109 3.98 -0.27 -8.24
C ALA A 109 4.54 0.68 -9.30
N ASN A 110 5.86 0.89 -9.33
CA ASN A 110 6.54 1.72 -10.32
C ASN A 110 6.37 1.19 -11.75
N GLU A 111 6.47 -0.12 -11.97
CA GLU A 111 6.20 -0.72 -13.27
C GLU A 111 4.75 -0.56 -13.73
N ARG A 112 3.79 -0.66 -12.80
CA ARG A 112 2.37 -0.44 -13.12
C ARG A 112 2.13 1.02 -13.48
N ILE A 113 2.75 1.95 -12.74
CA ILE A 113 2.72 3.38 -13.06
C ILE A 113 3.32 3.64 -14.44
N ALA A 114 4.50 3.07 -14.74
CA ALA A 114 5.15 3.23 -16.03
C ALA A 114 4.32 2.66 -17.19
N ARG A 115 3.65 1.52 -16.98
CA ARG A 115 2.75 0.92 -17.98
C ARG A 115 1.56 1.80 -18.28
N VAL A 116 0.90 2.36 -17.26
CA VAL A 116 -0.27 3.22 -17.51
C VAL A 116 0.13 4.63 -17.95
N GLY A 117 1.25 5.17 -17.46
CA GLY A 117 1.86 6.40 -17.95
C GLY A 117 2.38 6.30 -19.40
N GLY A 118 2.79 5.11 -19.84
CA GLY A 118 3.20 4.81 -21.21
C GLY A 118 2.04 4.49 -22.18
N LEU A 119 0.84 4.21 -21.66
CA LEU A 119 -0.38 4.00 -22.45
C LEU A 119 -1.15 5.31 -22.73
N MET A 120 -0.57 6.47 -22.40
CA MET A 120 -1.15 7.79 -22.69
C MET A 120 -1.43 8.05 -24.18
N ASP A 121 -0.95 7.21 -25.10
CA ASP A 121 -1.20 7.35 -26.54
C ASP A 121 -2.22 6.34 -27.13
N LYS A 122 -2.73 5.37 -26.35
CA LYS A 122 -3.76 4.44 -26.84
C LYS A 122 -4.80 4.12 -25.78
N GLU A 123 -6.05 4.45 -26.12
CA GLU A 123 -7.26 4.14 -25.35
C GLU A 123 -7.22 2.70 -24.81
N THR A 124 -7.03 2.57 -23.51
CA THR A 124 -6.98 1.26 -22.84
C THR A 124 -8.21 1.11 -21.95
N THR A 125 -8.88 -0.03 -22.08
CA THR A 125 -10.09 -0.46 -21.37
C THR A 125 -9.81 -0.90 -19.92
N ASP A 126 -8.88 -0.24 -19.23
CA ASP A 126 -8.43 -0.62 -17.89
C ASP A 126 -9.21 0.15 -16.80
N MET A 127 -9.76 -0.57 -15.83
CA MET A 127 -10.54 -0.06 -14.68
C MET A 127 -9.67 0.45 -13.53
N SER A 128 -8.36 0.59 -13.75
CA SER A 128 -7.38 1.06 -12.76
C SER A 128 -7.43 2.59 -12.54
N LEU A 129 -7.01 3.07 -11.35
CA LEU A 129 -7.13 4.50 -10.95
C LEU A 129 -6.16 5.44 -11.68
N PHE A 130 -5.35 4.95 -12.61
CA PHE A 130 -4.26 5.69 -13.24
C PHE A 130 -4.72 6.58 -14.41
N ARG A 131 -6.01 6.94 -14.50
CA ARG A 131 -6.52 7.83 -15.54
C ARG A 131 -6.47 9.28 -15.07
N ILE A 132 -5.41 10.00 -15.43
CA ILE A 132 -5.28 11.43 -15.19
C ILE A 132 -5.74 12.17 -16.45
N SER A 133 -6.78 13.00 -16.33
CA SER A 133 -7.24 13.91 -17.39
C SER A 133 -6.47 15.23 -17.31
N SER A 134 -6.13 15.72 -18.51
CA SER A 134 -5.50 16.97 -18.94
C SER A 134 -5.56 18.18 -18.00
#